data_AF-A0A9D2N557-F1
#
_entry.id   AF-A0A9D2N557-F1
#
_cell.length_a   1.000
_cell.length_b   1.000
_cell.length_c   1.000
_cell.angle_alpha   90.00
_cell.angle_beta   90.00
_cell.angle_gamma   90.00
#
_symmetry.space_group_name_H-M   'P 1'
#
loop_
_entity.id
_entity.type
_entity.pdbx_description
1 polymer ?
#
loop_
_entity_poly.entity_id
_entity_poly.type
_entity_poly.pdbx_seq_one_letter_code
_entity_poly.pdbx_strand_id
1 'polypeptide(L)'
;MAESIYSWIQNLSCFFILASAVMHFLPENSYKKYVQFYMGLLLILVILSPVFQFTGLEEEIDGFVKEFQDTQTEREEWQRKAREWEESWNESREGEAIKGQEVVP
;
A
#
# COMPACT_ATOMS: atom_id res chain seq x y z
N MET A 1 -0.56 -18.75 -14.91
CA MET A 1 -1.18 -19.27 -13.67
C MET A 1 -0.49 -20.55 -13.19
N ALA A 2 -0.54 -21.67 -13.93
CA ALA A 2 0.09 -22.92 -13.50
C ALA A 2 1.62 -22.84 -13.31
N GLU A 3 2.32 -22.12 -14.20
CA GLU A 3 3.77 -21.92 -14.11
C GLU A 3 4.19 -21.15 -12.85
N SER A 4 3.41 -20.13 -12.46
CA SER A 4 3.63 -19.35 -11.24
C SER A 4 3.53 -20.23 -9.99
N ILE A 5 2.53 -21.11 -9.95
CA ILE A 5 2.31 -22.09 -8.88
C ILE A 5 3.45 -23.11 -8.84
N TYR A 6 3.94 -23.53 -10.00
CA TYR A 6 5.05 -24.49 -10.10
C TYR A 6 6.37 -23.89 -9.59
N SER A 7 6.66 -22.63 -9.92
CA SER A 7 7.83 -21.95 -9.33
C SER A 7 7.66 -21.73 -7.84
N TRP A 8 6.43 -21.45 -7.39
CA TRP A 8 6.15 -21.26 -5.97
C TRP A 8 6.30 -22.56 -5.18
N ILE A 9 5.75 -23.68 -5.66
CA ILE A 9 5.88 -24.99 -4.99
C ILE A 9 7.34 -25.43 -4.96
N GLN A 10 8.13 -25.09 -5.99
CA GLN A 10 9.57 -25.32 -6.01
C GLN A 10 10.28 -24.50 -4.93
N ASN A 11 9.91 -23.22 -4.74
CA ASN A 11 10.47 -22.37 -3.71
C ASN A 11 10.06 -22.84 -2.29
N LEU A 12 8.82 -23.30 -2.13
CA LEU A 12 8.32 -23.93 -0.91
C LEU A 12 9.10 -25.22 -0.59
N SER A 13 9.34 -26.07 -1.59
CA SER A 13 10.12 -27.30 -1.43
C SER A 13 11.56 -27.00 -1.01
N CYS A 14 12.19 -25.99 -1.63
CA CYS A 14 13.51 -25.51 -1.22
C CYS A 14 13.52 -25.02 0.24
N PHE A 15 12.48 -24.27 0.64
CA PHE A 15 12.30 -23.83 2.03
C PHE A 15 12.16 -25.02 2.99
N PHE A 16 11.39 -26.05 2.65
CA PHE A 16 11.26 -27.26 3.48
C PHE A 16 12.59 -28.00 3.65
N ILE A 17 13.39 -28.11 2.59
CA ILE A 17 14.71 -28.74 2.64
C ILE A 17 15.64 -27.93 3.55
N LEU A 18 15.66 -26.61 3.42
CA LEU A 18 16.43 -25.72 4.31
C LEU A 18 15.92 -25.78 5.76
N ALA A 19 14.61 -25.76 5.97
CA ALA A 19 14.02 -25.83 7.29
C ALA A 19 14.36 -27.15 7.99
N SER A 20 14.28 -28.27 7.25
CA SER A 20 14.69 -29.59 7.73
C SER A 20 16.19 -29.64 8.03
N ALA A 21 17.02 -29.09 7.16
CA ALA A 21 18.46 -29.00 7.38
C ALA A 21 18.79 -28.20 8.65
N VAL A 22 18.20 -27.02 8.84
CA VAL A 22 18.36 -26.20 10.05
C VAL A 22 17.87 -26.95 11.29
N MET A 23 16.79 -27.71 11.19
CA MET A 23 16.25 -28.50 12.29
C MET A 23 17.16 -29.65 12.70
N HIS A 24 17.84 -30.28 11.72
CA HIS A 24 18.88 -31.29 11.96
C HIS A 24 20.20 -30.69 12.43
N PHE A 25 20.55 -29.49 11.98
CA PHE A 25 21.75 -28.78 12.39
C PHE A 25 21.66 -28.25 13.82
N LEU A 26 20.45 -28.12 14.37
CA LEU A 26 20.22 -27.64 15.72
C LEU A 26 20.36 -28.79 16.74
N PRO A 27 21.43 -28.84 17.56
CA PRO A 27 21.53 -29.81 18.64
C PRO A 27 20.44 -29.55 19.69
N GLU A 28 20.04 -30.59 20.42
CA GLU A 28 19.01 -30.52 21.46
C GLU A 28 19.41 -29.55 22.58
N ASN A 29 18.98 -28.31 22.43
CA ASN A 29 19.15 -27.27 23.42
C ASN A 29 17.81 -26.56 23.66
N SER A 30 17.67 -25.82 24.76
CA SER A 30 16.43 -25.09 25.10
C SER A 30 15.98 -24.14 23.98
N TYR A 31 16.91 -23.70 23.12
CA TYR A 31 16.64 -22.88 21.93
C TYR A 31 15.90 -23.61 20.80
N LYS A 32 15.93 -24.94 20.76
CA LYS A 32 15.24 -25.74 19.72
C LYS A 32 13.74 -25.50 19.68
N LYS A 33 13.11 -25.30 20.84
CA LYS A 33 11.67 -24.98 20.92
C LYS A 33 11.32 -23.66 20.24
N TYR A 34 12.16 -22.64 20.43
CA TYR A 34 11.97 -21.32 19.83
C TYR A 34 12.17 -21.35 18.32
N VAL A 35 13.24 -22.01 17.85
CA VAL A 35 13.52 -22.15 16.42
C VAL A 35 12.46 -22.99 15.72
N GLN A 36 11.96 -24.06 16.37
CA GLN A 36 10.89 -24.89 15.82
C GLN A 36 9.57 -24.13 15.69
N PHE A 37 9.24 -23.27 16.66
CA PHE A 37 8.09 -22.38 16.56
C PHE A 37 8.26 -21.36 15.43
N TYR A 38 9.46 -20.76 15.33
CA TYR A 38 9.77 -19.79 14.30
C TYR A 38 9.74 -20.40 12.90
N MET A 39 10.19 -21.64 12.73
CA MET A 39 10.09 -22.38 11.46
C MET A 39 8.63 -22.63 11.05
N GLY A 40 7.76 -22.93 12.00
CA GLY A 40 6.32 -23.02 11.73
C GLY A 40 5.72 -21.67 11.32
N LEU A 41 6.14 -20.58 11.96
CA LEU A 41 5.69 -19.23 11.64
C LEU A 41 6.20 -18.78 10.25
N LEU A 42 7.47 -19.06 9.94
CA LEU A 42 8.05 -18.86 8.61
C LEU A 42 7.33 -19.68 7.54
N LEU A 43 6.98 -20.93 7.83
CA LEU A 43 6.22 -21.78 6.92
C LEU A 43 4.85 -21.16 6.61
N ILE A 44 4.14 -20.68 7.64
CA ILE A 44 2.86 -19.98 7.47
C ILE A 44 3.06 -18.73 6.59
N LEU A 45 4.11 -17.94 6.79
CA LEU A 45 4.42 -16.77 5.97
C LEU A 45 4.69 -17.13 4.49
N VAL A 46 5.46 -18.19 4.23
CA VAL A 46 5.76 -18.65 2.86
C VAL A 46 4.51 -19.17 2.14
N ILE A 47 3.63 -19.87 2.87
CA ILE A 47 2.33 -20.33 2.35
C ILE A 47 1.35 -19.16 2.18
N LEU A 48 1.46 -18.11 2.98
CA LEU A 48 0.62 -16.92 2.84
C LEU A 48 0.82 -16.25 1.48
N SER A 49 2.05 -16.18 0.97
CA SER A 49 2.38 -15.49 -0.29
C SER A 49 1.52 -15.92 -1.49
N PRO A 50 1.39 -17.20 -1.86
CA PRO A 50 0.49 -17.63 -2.93
C PRO A 50 -0.97 -17.57 -2.48
N VAL A 51 -1.29 -17.77 -1.20
CA VAL A 51 -2.67 -17.69 -0.71
C VAL A 51 -3.21 -16.30 -0.96
N PHE A 52 -2.42 -15.26 -0.71
CA PHE A 52 -2.72 -13.88 -1.10
C PHE A 52 -2.96 -13.75 -2.61
N GLN A 53 -2.08 -14.31 -3.46
CA GLN A 53 -2.25 -14.30 -4.93
C GLN A 53 -3.50 -15.06 -5.40
N PHE A 54 -3.82 -16.20 -4.78
CA PHE A 54 -4.97 -17.05 -5.12
C PHE A 54 -6.30 -16.47 -4.63
N THR A 55 -6.29 -15.75 -3.50
CA THR A 55 -7.51 -15.17 -2.93
C THR A 55 -8.03 -13.96 -3.72
N GLY A 56 -7.32 -13.50 -4.75
CA GLY A 56 -7.74 -12.33 -5.54
C GLY A 56 -7.65 -11.01 -4.77
N LEU A 57 -7.14 -11.04 -3.52
CA LEU A 57 -6.89 -9.87 -2.70
C LEU A 57 -5.95 -8.88 -3.38
N GLU A 58 -5.12 -9.33 -4.32
CA GLU A 58 -4.24 -8.45 -5.10
C GLU A 58 -5.03 -7.46 -5.98
N GLU A 59 -6.14 -7.90 -6.60
CA GLU A 59 -7.01 -6.99 -7.37
C GLU A 59 -7.80 -6.05 -6.45
N GLU A 60 -8.26 -6.54 -5.30
CA GLU A 60 -9.01 -5.73 -4.33
C GLU A 60 -8.10 -4.67 -3.67
N ILE A 61 -6.86 -5.03 -3.35
CA ILE A 61 -5.84 -4.10 -2.85
C ILE A 61 -5.45 -3.09 -3.93
N ASP A 62 -5.24 -3.51 -5.17
CA ASP A 62 -4.92 -2.59 -6.27
C ASP A 62 -6.07 -1.60 -6.54
N GLY A 63 -7.32 -2.07 -6.48
CA GLY A 63 -8.51 -1.23 -6.53
C GLY A 63 -8.56 -0.21 -5.38
N PHE A 64 -8.34 -0.66 -4.15
CA PHE A 64 -8.30 0.22 -2.98
C PHE A 64 -7.18 1.25 -3.06
N VAL A 65 -5.98 0.85 -3.51
CA VAL A 65 -4.82 1.75 -3.67
C VAL A 65 -5.12 2.81 -4.72
N LYS A 66 -5.69 2.43 -5.87
CA LYS A 66 -6.10 3.38 -6.92
C LYS A 66 -7.15 4.36 -6.42
N GLU A 67 -8.19 3.87 -5.74
CA GLU A 67 -9.24 4.74 -5.20
C GLU A 67 -8.71 5.70 -4.14
N PHE A 68 -7.76 5.25 -3.31
CA PHE A 68 -7.09 6.10 -2.33
C PHE A 68 -6.23 7.19 -3.00
N GLN A 69 -5.56 6.84 -4.09
CA GLN A 69 -4.70 7.76 -4.85
C GLN A 69 -5.51 8.79 -5.65
N ASP A 70 -6.63 8.36 -6.23
CA ASP A 70 -7.56 9.22 -6.95
C ASP A 70 -8.24 10.21 -6.00
N THR A 71 -8.68 9.73 -4.82
CA THR A 71 -9.25 10.58 -3.77
C THR A 71 -8.28 11.67 -3.30
N GLN A 72 -6.98 11.40 -3.25
CA GLN A 72 -5.99 12.42 -2.90
C GLN A 72 -5.79 13.44 -4.03
N THR A 73 -5.72 12.97 -5.27
CA THR A 73 -5.56 13.83 -6.44
C THR A 73 -6.75 14.78 -6.60
N GLU A 74 -7.97 14.27 -6.44
CA GLU A 74 -9.19 15.08 -6.54
C GLU A 74 -9.24 16.16 -5.44
N ARG A 75 -8.81 15.82 -4.21
CA ARG A 75 -8.74 16.80 -3.09
C ARG A 75 -7.77 17.93 -3.39
N GLU A 76 -6.61 17.64 -3.97
CA GLU A 76 -5.63 18.67 -4.35
C GLU A 76 -6.18 19.59 -5.44
N GLU A 77 -6.91 19.05 -6.42
CA GLU A 77 -7.56 19.84 -7.46
C GLU A 77 -8.68 20.73 -6.92
N TRP A 78 -9.52 20.22 -6.03
CA TRP A 78 -10.57 21.01 -5.38
C TRP A 78 -10.00 22.14 -4.52
N GLN A 79 -8.90 21.89 -3.81
CA GLN A 79 -8.18 22.93 -3.08
C GLN A 79 -7.59 23.99 -4.01
N ARG A 80 -7.06 23.60 -5.18
CA ARG A 80 -6.57 24.55 -6.17
C ARG A 80 -7.70 25.42 -6.71
N LYS A 81 -8.82 24.80 -7.12
CA LYS A 81 -10.01 25.53 -7.60
C LYS A 81 -10.55 26.49 -6.54
N ALA A 82 -10.59 26.08 -5.27
CA ALA A 82 -11.02 26.95 -4.17
C ALA A 82 -10.10 28.18 -4.02
N ARG A 83 -8.77 27.99 -4.08
CA ARG A 83 -7.81 29.10 -4.05
C ARG A 83 -7.96 30.06 -5.23
N GLU A 84 -8.06 29.53 -6.45
CA GLU A 84 -8.29 30.32 -7.67
C GLU A 84 -9.61 31.12 -7.57
N TRP A 85 -10.64 30.50 -7.00
CA TRP A 85 -11.94 31.15 -6.81
C TRP A 85 -11.86 32.29 -5.79
N GLU A 86 -11.19 32.07 -4.65
CA GLU A 86 -10.92 33.11 -3.64
C GLU A 86 -10.11 34.28 -4.21
N GLU A 87 -9.06 34.01 -4.99
CA GLU A 87 -8.26 35.05 -5.66
C GLU A 87 -9.11 35.88 -6.63
N SER A 88 -9.90 35.22 -7.50
CA SER A 88 -10.79 35.88 -8.46
C SER A 88 -11.86 36.75 -7.79
N TRP A 89 -12.36 36.30 -6.64
CA TRP A 89 -13.39 37.02 -5.89
C TRP A 89 -12.82 38.24 -5.16
N ASN A 90 -11.59 38.13 -4.67
CA ASN A 90 -10.89 39.23 -4.01
C ASN A 90 -10.49 40.34 -5.02
N GLU A 91 -9.99 39.96 -6.20
CA GLU A 91 -9.66 40.90 -7.29
C GLU A 91 -10.88 41.69 -7.77
N SER A 92 -12.04 41.02 -7.87
CA SER A 92 -13.31 41.65 -8.23
C SER A 92 -13.76 42.70 -7.21
N ARG A 93 -13.56 42.44 -5.90
CA ARG A 93 -13.88 43.38 -4.81
C ARG A 93 -12.93 44.57 -4.76
N GLU A 94 -11.65 44.38 -5.04
CA GLU A 94 -10.69 45.48 -5.14
C GLU A 94 -11.02 46.40 -6.33
N GLY A 95 -11.46 45.85 -7.47
CA GLY A 95 -11.93 46.64 -8.62
C GLY A 95 -13.19 47.46 -8.34
N GLU A 96 -14.13 46.94 -7.55
CA GLU A 96 -15.33 47.68 -7.11
C GLU A 96 -15.01 48.77 -6.07
N ALA A 97 -14.05 48.53 -5.17
CA ALA A 97 -13.61 49.53 -4.19
C ALA A 97 -12.97 50.76 -4.85
N ILE A 98 -12.26 50.58 -5.97
CA ILE A 98 -11.64 51.68 -6.73
C ILE A 98 -12.69 52.47 -7.52
N LYS A 99 -13.74 51.80 -8.06
CA LYS A 99 -14.84 52.47 -8.77
C LYS A 99 -15.79 53.25 -7.83
N GLY A 100 -15.91 52.84 -6.58
CA GLY A 100 -16.75 53.50 -5.58
C GLY A 100 -16.15 54.77 -4.95
N GLN A 101 -14.86 55.05 -5.20
CA GLN A 101 -14.17 56.21 -4.61
C GLN A 101 -13.98 57.39 -5.59
N GLU A 102 -14.50 57.32 -6.82
CA GLU A 102 -14.57 58.45 -7.75
C GLU A 102 -15.83 59.29 -7.49
N VAL A 103 -15.91 59.90 -6.30
CA VAL A 103 -16.81 61.02 -6.05
C VAL A 103 -16.04 62.32 -6.29
N VAL A 104 -16.22 62.87 -7.50
CA VAL A 104 -15.99 64.29 -7.84
C VAL A 104 -17.27 65.04 -7.45
N PRO A 105 -17.25 66.25 -6.84
CA PRO A 105 -16.16 67.24 -6.79
C PRO A 105 -15.60 67.57 -5.40
#